data_AF-A0A9R0RY54-F1
#
_entry.id   AF-A0A9R0RY54-F1
#
_cell.length_a   1.000
_cell.length_b   1.000
_cell.length_c   1.000
_cell.angle_alpha   90.00
_cell.angle_beta   90.00
_cell.angle_gamma   90.00
#
_symmetry.space_group_name_H-M   'P 1'
#
loop_
_entity.id
_entity.type
_entity.pdbx_description
1 polymer ?
#
loop_
_entity_poly.entity_id
_entity_poly.type
_entity_poly.pdbx_seq_one_letter_code
_entity_poly.pdbx_strand_id
1 'polypeptide(L)'
;MITLYREMERGKEFMMRQELIDVAEASGLSEHAIGPNNSRNSRNEGYSYTGWNSMKTLTNKDLVEKKSNPAKYYLTEKGKETARDCLARSGLDGPAGPLTAAGHPAVELSDSDSDEYDGSSPLIGSERSGLPNSKAGSSSSFGNGHAINSPLSSRGMFGQQSFSAMGSAEKCLLAVPPHQSNESFLKAYEVVLILYDRDTFGPRSRRKVIDNIRSQFNIPVEIKHLPVGDALWIARHKELDTEYVLDFIVERKNVDDLLGSIKDNRYKDQKLRLKKCGLRKLIYLVEGDVNTVDGSESVKTICFTIEVLEGFDVQRTTGYADTEKKYGHLTGSIIDYYSRNFSVGVDTSRLCLTYDEFVKRCSDLEKVTMSDIFALQLMQVPQVTDEAALAVTSLYPTLLSLAKAYTMLDGDRRAQEEMLKNKSDMVNAGASKNIFKLIWAEG
;
A
#
# COMPACT_ATOMS: atom_id res chain seq x y z
N MET A 1 6.96 -15.24 8.91
CA MET A 1 5.83 -15.75 8.11
C MET A 1 6.33 -16.37 6.80
N ILE A 2 6.98 -15.61 5.91
CA ILE A 2 7.55 -16.13 4.65
C ILE A 2 8.52 -17.30 4.89
N THR A 3 9.37 -17.21 5.90
CA THR A 3 10.28 -18.30 6.32
C THR A 3 9.53 -19.59 6.68
N LEU A 4 8.46 -19.49 7.49
CA LEU A 4 7.61 -20.63 7.83
C LEU A 4 6.93 -21.21 6.59
N TYR A 5 6.48 -20.35 5.68
CA TYR A 5 5.84 -20.77 4.44
C TYR A 5 6.80 -21.56 3.53
N ARG A 6 8.02 -21.05 3.32
CA ARG A 6 9.05 -21.73 2.50
C ARG A 6 9.48 -23.07 3.09
N GLU A 7 9.65 -23.16 4.40
CA GLU A 7 10.02 -24.41 5.05
C GLU A 7 8.86 -25.42 5.07
N MET A 8 7.62 -24.95 5.14
CA MET A 8 6.43 -25.78 4.95
C MET A 8 6.37 -26.37 3.53
N GLU A 9 6.67 -25.59 2.48
CA GLU A 9 6.77 -26.12 1.11
C GLU A 9 7.88 -27.17 0.96
N ARG A 10 8.90 -27.11 1.83
CA ARG A 10 9.99 -28.11 1.94
C ARG A 10 9.60 -29.32 2.81
N GLY A 11 8.35 -29.44 3.24
CA GLY A 11 7.81 -30.58 3.98
C GLY A 11 7.86 -30.43 5.51
N LYS A 12 8.16 -29.25 6.04
CA LYS A 12 8.27 -29.01 7.48
C LYS A 12 6.98 -28.42 8.06
N GLU A 13 6.24 -29.21 8.83
CA GLU A 13 4.93 -28.77 9.36
C GLU A 13 5.02 -27.69 10.45
N PHE A 14 6.12 -27.66 11.22
CA PHE A 14 6.31 -26.69 12.29
C PHE A 14 7.78 -26.32 12.44
N MET A 15 8.04 -25.15 13.04
CA MET A 15 9.39 -24.75 13.43
C MET A 15 9.44 -24.40 14.91
N MET A 16 10.59 -24.66 15.53
CA MET A 16 10.87 -24.21 16.89
C MET A 16 11.38 -22.76 16.87
N ARG A 17 11.31 -22.07 18.02
CA ARG A 17 11.68 -20.65 18.12
C ARG A 17 13.07 -20.35 17.58
N GLN A 18 14.11 -21.06 18.06
CA GLN A 18 15.48 -20.77 17.67
C GLN A 18 15.71 -21.06 16.19
N GLU A 19 15.23 -22.22 15.73
CA GLU A 19 15.28 -22.62 14.33
C GLU A 19 14.60 -21.60 13.39
N LEU A 20 13.45 -21.05 13.79
CA LEU A 20 12.76 -20.04 13.01
C LEU A 20 13.53 -18.70 12.97
N ILE A 21 14.20 -18.33 14.07
CA ILE A 21 15.08 -17.16 14.11
C ILE A 21 16.24 -17.36 13.14
N ASP A 22 16.95 -18.48 13.24
CA ASP A 22 18.15 -18.77 12.46
C ASP A 22 17.85 -18.77 10.94
N VAL A 23 16.76 -19.43 10.53
CA VAL A 23 16.37 -19.47 9.11
C VAL A 23 15.84 -18.11 8.64
N ALA A 24 15.18 -17.34 9.50
CA ALA A 24 14.73 -16.00 9.13
C ALA A 24 15.91 -15.02 8.96
N GLU A 25 16.94 -15.10 9.81
CA GLU A 25 18.16 -14.31 9.67
C GLU A 25 18.95 -14.72 8.42
N ALA A 26 19.13 -16.04 8.21
CA ALA A 26 19.80 -16.56 7.01
C ALA A 26 19.07 -16.21 5.71
N SER A 27 17.76 -15.94 5.76
CA SER A 27 16.98 -15.59 4.57
C SER A 27 17.27 -14.19 4.03
N GLY A 28 17.88 -13.31 4.82
CA GLY A 28 18.14 -11.91 4.44
C GLY A 28 16.87 -11.08 4.17
N LEU A 29 15.68 -11.60 4.49
CA LEU A 29 14.39 -10.94 4.28
C LEU A 29 14.06 -9.89 5.36
N SER A 30 14.89 -9.77 6.39
CA SER A 30 14.72 -8.82 7.48
C SER A 30 15.91 -7.88 7.55
N GLU A 31 15.61 -6.57 7.57
CA GLU A 31 16.61 -5.51 7.76
C GLU A 31 17.14 -5.44 9.21
N HIS A 32 16.39 -6.01 10.16
CA HIS A 32 16.76 -6.06 11.57
C HIS A 32 16.98 -7.48 12.07
N ALA A 33 17.82 -7.64 13.10
CA ALA A 33 18.05 -8.92 13.77
C ALA A 33 16.72 -9.50 14.29
N ILE A 34 16.50 -10.78 14.02
CA ILE A 34 15.27 -11.47 14.44
C ILE A 34 15.46 -11.98 15.88
N GLY A 35 16.66 -12.46 16.21
CA GLY A 35 17.05 -12.90 17.54
C GLY A 35 17.54 -11.77 18.46
N PRO A 36 17.71 -12.04 19.77
CA PRO A 36 18.35 -11.11 20.70
C PRO A 36 19.82 -10.87 20.32
N ASN A 37 20.22 -9.59 20.21
CA ASN A 37 21.60 -9.19 19.94
C ASN A 37 22.56 -9.73 21.03
N ASN A 38 23.49 -10.60 20.66
CA ASN A 38 24.61 -11.00 21.53
C ASN A 38 25.84 -10.09 21.39
N SER A 39 25.78 -9.01 20.59
CA SER A 39 26.88 -8.06 20.46
C SER A 39 26.94 -7.10 21.65
N ARG A 40 27.72 -7.45 22.67
CA ARG A 40 28.28 -6.48 23.63
C ARG A 40 29.21 -5.53 22.88
N ASN A 41 28.67 -4.46 22.30
CA ASN A 41 29.34 -3.16 22.13
C ASN A 41 28.44 -2.20 21.35
N SER A 42 27.52 -1.55 22.06
CA SER A 42 26.97 -0.25 21.68
C SER A 42 26.27 0.30 22.91
N ARG A 43 26.85 1.36 23.49
CA ARG A 43 26.24 2.13 24.58
C ARG A 43 25.05 2.89 24.02
N ASN A 44 23.86 2.32 24.16
CA ASN A 44 22.62 3.08 24.32
C ASN A 44 21.61 2.19 25.05
N GLU A 45 21.32 2.54 26.30
CA GLU A 45 20.33 1.87 27.14
C GLU A 45 18.92 2.27 26.73
N GLY A 46 18.08 1.28 26.48
CA GLY A 46 16.62 1.41 26.42
C GLY A 46 16.02 0.86 25.13
N TYR A 47 15.60 -0.41 25.16
CA TYR A 47 14.85 -1.16 24.13
C TYR A 47 15.67 -1.89 23.05
N SER A 48 15.96 -3.18 23.28
CA SER A 48 16.36 -4.11 22.22
C SER A 48 15.12 -4.55 21.43
N TYR A 49 14.83 -3.89 20.31
CA TYR A 49 13.89 -4.43 19.33
C TYR A 49 14.50 -5.68 18.70
N THR A 50 13.79 -6.80 18.78
CA THR A 50 14.11 -8.03 18.06
C THR A 50 12.94 -8.31 17.13
N GLY A 51 13.21 -8.70 15.89
CA GLY A 51 12.16 -9.06 14.92
C GLY A 51 11.23 -10.17 15.43
N TRP A 52 11.63 -10.89 16.48
CA TRP A 52 10.80 -11.83 17.21
C TRP A 52 9.53 -11.22 17.83
N ASN A 53 9.52 -9.93 18.20
CA ASN A 53 8.33 -9.27 18.77
C ASN A 53 7.13 -9.32 17.80
N SER A 54 7.39 -9.33 16.49
CA SER A 54 6.37 -9.50 15.44
C SER A 54 5.63 -10.84 15.52
N MET A 55 6.21 -11.86 16.18
CA MET A 55 5.57 -13.17 16.35
C MET A 55 4.25 -13.08 17.13
N LYS A 56 4.20 -12.19 18.14
CA LYS A 56 2.96 -11.97 18.92
C LYS A 56 1.85 -11.41 18.04
N THR A 57 2.19 -10.50 17.13
CA THR A 57 1.25 -9.92 16.15
C THR A 57 0.75 -10.98 15.17
N LEU A 58 1.64 -11.84 14.67
CA LEU A 58 1.26 -12.93 13.77
C LEU A 58 0.32 -13.94 14.42
N THR A 59 0.50 -14.24 15.71
CA THR A 59 -0.42 -15.09 16.47
C THR A 59 -1.76 -14.40 16.75
N ASN A 60 -1.75 -13.14 17.18
CA ASN A 60 -2.99 -12.39 17.43
C ASN A 60 -3.85 -12.21 16.16
N LYS A 61 -3.23 -12.16 14.98
CA LYS A 61 -3.93 -12.00 13.69
C LYS A 61 -4.33 -13.32 13.02
N ASP A 62 -4.13 -14.45 13.71
CA ASP A 62 -4.42 -15.80 13.20
C ASP A 62 -3.65 -16.16 11.91
N LEU A 63 -2.40 -15.68 11.80
CA LEU A 63 -1.50 -16.01 10.69
C LEU A 63 -0.50 -17.11 11.08
N VAL A 64 -0.11 -17.15 12.35
CA VAL A 64 0.79 -18.16 12.91
C VAL A 64 0.22 -18.70 14.20
N GLU A 65 0.02 -20.00 14.29
CA GLU A 65 -0.47 -20.67 15.49
C GLU A 65 0.70 -21.20 16.32
N LYS A 66 0.63 -21.03 17.64
CA LYS A 66 1.61 -21.58 18.59
C LYS A 66 0.95 -22.71 19.38
N LYS A 67 1.48 -23.93 19.27
CA LYS A 67 1.05 -25.11 20.05
C LYS A 67 2.22 -25.71 20.85
N SER A 68 1.89 -26.47 21.89
CA SER A 68 2.85 -27.24 22.71
C SER A 68 3.80 -26.43 23.62
N ASN A 69 4.44 -27.13 24.56
CA ASN A 69 5.61 -26.69 25.33
C ASN A 69 6.66 -27.82 25.34
N PRO A 70 7.79 -27.70 24.62
CA PRO A 70 8.32 -26.51 23.94
C PRO A 70 7.43 -26.03 22.77
N ALA A 71 7.46 -24.72 22.55
CA ALA A 71 6.59 -24.05 21.58
C ALA A 71 6.93 -24.41 20.14
N LYS A 72 5.91 -24.91 19.42
CA LYS A 72 5.93 -25.20 17.99
C LYS A 72 5.07 -24.16 17.26
N TYR A 73 5.62 -23.55 16.21
CA TYR A 73 4.94 -22.54 15.41
C TYR A 73 4.49 -23.12 14.07
N TYR A 74 3.21 -22.92 13.75
CA TYR A 74 2.53 -23.44 12.56
C TYR A 74 1.96 -22.28 11.74
N LEU A 75 1.86 -22.47 10.43
CA LEU A 75 1.18 -21.51 9.56
C LEU A 75 -0.29 -21.89 9.41
N THR A 76 -1.20 -20.97 9.69
CA THR A 76 -2.64 -21.19 9.46
C THR A 76 -2.96 -21.14 7.97
N GLU A 77 -4.15 -21.59 7.54
CA GLU A 77 -4.56 -21.46 6.13
C GLU A 77 -4.55 -19.99 5.67
N LYS A 78 -5.02 -19.08 6.53
CA LYS A 78 -4.94 -17.63 6.33
C LYS A 78 -3.49 -17.13 6.20
N GLY A 79 -2.59 -17.66 7.04
CA GLY A 79 -1.16 -17.38 6.96
C GLY A 79 -0.52 -17.86 5.66
N LYS A 80 -0.94 -19.03 5.13
CA LYS A 80 -0.48 -19.58 3.85
C LYS A 80 -0.90 -18.71 2.68
N GLU A 81 -2.17 -18.34 2.62
CA GLU A 81 -2.71 -17.46 1.58
C GLU A 81 -2.00 -16.10 1.59
N THR A 82 -1.84 -15.50 2.77
CA THR A 82 -1.13 -14.23 2.94
C THR A 82 0.32 -14.32 2.48
N ALA A 83 1.02 -15.42 2.81
CA ALA A 83 2.41 -15.62 2.40
C ALA A 83 2.56 -15.79 0.89
N ARG A 84 1.62 -16.49 0.22
CA ARG A 84 1.59 -16.62 -1.24
C ARG A 84 1.37 -15.28 -1.93
N ASP A 85 0.40 -14.50 -1.46
CA ASP A 85 0.13 -13.17 -2.01
C ASP A 85 1.36 -12.24 -1.85
N CYS A 86 2.05 -12.30 -0.70
CA CYS A 86 3.29 -11.56 -0.48
C CYS A 86 4.43 -11.97 -1.43
N LEU A 87 4.59 -13.27 -1.71
CA LEU A 87 5.61 -13.76 -2.65
C LEU A 87 5.30 -13.32 -4.08
N ALA A 88 4.05 -13.46 -4.51
CA ALA A 88 3.61 -13.09 -5.85
C ALA A 88 3.75 -11.59 -6.14
N ARG A 89 3.53 -10.73 -5.14
CA ARG A 89 3.71 -9.28 -5.27
C ARG A 89 5.18 -8.84 -5.23
N SER A 90 6.02 -9.59 -4.52
CA SER A 90 7.46 -9.26 -4.38
C SER A 90 8.33 -9.82 -5.52
N GLY A 91 7.77 -10.67 -6.39
CA GLY A 91 8.54 -11.34 -7.45
C GLY A 91 9.54 -12.37 -6.93
N LEU A 92 9.33 -12.87 -5.71
CA LEU A 92 10.21 -13.82 -5.01
C LEU A 92 9.71 -15.27 -5.07
N ASP A 93 8.95 -15.62 -6.12
CA ASP A 93 8.24 -16.90 -6.30
C ASP A 93 9.15 -18.14 -6.50
N GLY A 94 10.47 -17.96 -6.38
CA GLY A 94 11.43 -19.06 -6.42
C GLY A 94 11.66 -19.72 -5.05
N PRO A 95 11.75 -21.06 -4.96
CA PRO A 95 12.09 -21.77 -3.72
C PRO A 95 13.56 -21.58 -3.27
N ALA A 96 14.35 -20.84 -4.05
CA ALA A 96 15.70 -20.39 -3.74
C ALA A 96 15.71 -18.85 -3.69
N GLY A 97 16.04 -18.28 -2.53
CA GLY A 97 16.21 -16.84 -2.36
C GLY A 97 17.41 -16.28 -3.13
N PRO A 98 17.69 -14.97 -2.99
CA PRO A 98 18.79 -14.30 -3.70
C PRO A 98 20.14 -14.92 -3.38
N LEU A 99 20.88 -15.31 -4.42
CA LEU A 99 22.29 -15.65 -4.34
C LEU A 99 23.08 -14.40 -3.92
N THR A 100 23.89 -14.58 -2.90
CA THR A 100 24.90 -13.63 -2.41
C THR A 100 25.80 -13.16 -3.56
N ALA A 101 25.81 -11.85 -3.84
CA ALA A 101 26.85 -11.20 -4.63
C ALA A 101 27.66 -10.25 -3.72
N ALA A 102 28.41 -10.84 -2.79
CA ALA A 102 29.58 -10.19 -2.21
C ALA A 102 30.79 -10.72 -2.97
N GLY A 103 31.10 -10.10 -4.10
CA GLY A 103 32.34 -10.34 -4.84
C GLY A 103 33.39 -9.33 -4.39
N HIS A 104 34.19 -9.68 -3.37
CA HIS A 104 35.55 -9.16 -3.24
C HIS A 104 36.52 -10.17 -3.87
N PRO A 105 37.63 -9.71 -4.46
CA PRO A 105 38.45 -10.52 -5.35
C PRO A 105 39.23 -11.58 -4.57
N ALA A 106 39.32 -12.77 -5.16
CA ALA A 106 40.28 -13.79 -4.74
C ALA A 106 41.70 -13.23 -4.91
N VAL A 107 42.46 -13.18 -3.83
CA VAL A 107 43.90 -13.00 -3.85
C VAL A 107 44.50 -14.37 -3.54
N GLU A 108 45.19 -14.93 -4.52
CA GLU A 108 46.01 -16.13 -4.38
C GLU A 108 47.16 -15.85 -3.40
N LEU A 109 47.39 -16.79 -2.49
CA LEU A 109 48.58 -16.82 -1.64
C LEU A 109 49.67 -17.61 -2.35
N SER A 110 50.83 -17.01 -2.55
CA SER A 110 52.10 -17.72 -2.62
C SER A 110 53.24 -16.87 -2.03
N ASP A 111 53.70 -17.35 -0.88
CA ASP A 111 55.01 -17.28 -0.22
C ASP A 111 56.09 -16.22 -0.55
N SER A 112 56.68 -15.78 0.57
CA SER A 112 58.12 -15.63 0.87
C SER A 112 58.69 -14.22 1.12
N ASP A 113 59.29 -14.16 2.31
CA ASP A 113 60.52 -13.47 2.73
C ASP A 113 60.48 -12.06 3.37
N SER A 114 60.60 -12.12 4.71
CA SER A 114 61.60 -11.47 5.58
C SER A 114 61.68 -9.93 5.74
N ASP A 115 61.43 -9.56 7.00
CA ASP A 115 62.27 -8.75 7.90
C ASP A 115 62.20 -7.20 7.96
N GLU A 116 61.99 -6.79 9.22
CA GLU A 116 62.56 -5.66 9.98
C GLU A 116 61.99 -4.23 9.87
N TYR A 117 61.18 -3.91 10.89
CA TYR A 117 61.38 -2.87 11.92
C TYR A 117 61.79 -1.42 11.55
N ASP A 118 60.88 -0.55 12.02
CA ASP A 118 61.09 0.62 12.89
C ASP A 118 61.25 2.02 12.28
N GLY A 119 60.69 3.00 13.02
CA GLY A 119 61.24 4.35 13.02
C GLY A 119 60.30 5.50 12.65
N SER A 120 59.38 5.84 13.56
CA SER A 120 59.14 7.19 14.10
C SER A 120 59.18 8.43 13.18
N SER A 121 58.06 9.18 13.18
CA SER A 121 57.96 10.62 12.86
C SER A 121 58.74 11.48 13.88
N PRO A 122 58.59 12.84 13.99
CA PRO A 122 58.04 13.88 13.09
C PRO A 122 58.92 15.17 13.05
N LEU A 123 58.69 16.13 12.13
CA LEU A 123 59.00 17.57 12.32
C LEU A 123 58.05 18.40 11.43
N ILE A 124 57.15 19.26 11.96
CA ILE A 124 57.35 20.69 12.31
C ILE A 124 58.02 21.44 11.14
N GLY A 125 57.51 22.50 10.51
CA GLY A 125 56.41 23.43 10.80
C GLY A 125 56.77 24.76 10.11
N SER A 126 55.79 25.66 9.99
CA SER A 126 55.91 27.10 9.69
C SER A 126 55.88 27.59 8.23
N GLU A 127 54.74 28.22 7.92
CA GLU A 127 54.54 29.58 7.35
C GLU A 127 55.53 30.09 6.28
N ARG A 128 55.11 30.71 5.17
CA ARG A 128 54.33 31.96 5.13
C ARG A 128 54.03 32.36 3.66
N SER A 129 52.84 32.93 3.46
CA SER A 129 52.49 34.04 2.53
C SER A 129 53.00 34.09 1.07
N GLY A 130 52.06 34.26 0.13
CA GLY A 130 52.35 34.94 -1.15
C GLY A 130 51.40 34.62 -2.32
N LEU A 131 50.27 35.34 -2.42
CA LEU A 131 49.63 35.70 -3.71
C LEU A 131 50.50 36.78 -4.41
N PRO A 132 50.33 37.18 -5.71
CA PRO A 132 49.20 36.95 -6.62
C PRO A 132 49.52 36.73 -8.13
N ASN A 133 48.47 36.45 -8.91
CA ASN A 133 48.17 36.92 -10.28
C ASN A 133 49.11 36.66 -11.47
N SER A 134 48.61 35.89 -12.45
CA SER A 134 47.93 36.40 -13.68
C SER A 134 48.39 35.84 -15.04
N LYS A 135 47.36 35.50 -15.83
CA LYS A 135 47.14 35.68 -17.28
C LYS A 135 47.74 34.71 -18.33
N ALA A 136 46.79 34.29 -19.20
CA ALA A 136 46.88 33.95 -20.63
C ALA A 136 47.63 32.64 -20.97
N GLY A 137 47.25 31.83 -21.94
CA GLY A 137 46.25 31.90 -23.00
C GLY A 137 46.62 30.85 -24.06
N SER A 138 45.68 30.53 -24.95
CA SER A 138 45.82 29.80 -26.23
C SER A 138 46.15 28.29 -26.26
N SER A 139 45.08 27.54 -26.58
CA SER A 139 44.94 26.57 -27.68
C SER A 139 46.00 25.47 -27.89
N SER A 140 45.56 24.22 -27.77
CA SER A 140 45.70 23.23 -28.85
C SER A 140 44.68 22.10 -28.68
N SER A 141 44.04 21.78 -29.79
CA SER A 141 43.11 20.66 -29.99
C SER A 141 43.90 19.40 -30.27
N PHE A 142 43.67 18.31 -29.53
CA PHE A 142 43.75 16.94 -30.04
C PHE A 142 42.81 16.04 -29.24
N GLY A 143 41.96 15.30 -29.96
CA GLY A 143 40.91 14.48 -29.40
C GLY A 143 41.39 13.15 -28.82
N ASN A 144 40.54 12.54 -28.01
CA ASN A 144 40.36 11.11 -28.02
C ASN A 144 38.98 10.75 -27.45
N GLY A 145 38.30 9.83 -28.14
CA GLY A 145 36.93 9.41 -27.85
C GLY A 145 36.79 8.64 -26.55
N HIS A 146 35.62 8.77 -25.93
CA HIS A 146 35.13 7.87 -24.90
C HIS A 146 33.72 7.40 -25.26
N ALA A 147 33.63 6.08 -25.45
CA ALA A 147 32.40 5.33 -25.60
C ALA A 147 31.60 5.41 -24.29
N ILE A 148 30.32 5.80 -24.40
CA ILE A 148 29.37 5.74 -23.28
C ILE A 148 28.49 4.51 -23.52
N ASN A 149 28.74 3.48 -22.72
CA ASN A 149 27.93 2.28 -22.64
C ASN A 149 26.54 2.63 -22.10
N SER A 150 25.52 2.27 -22.87
CA SER A 150 24.14 2.11 -22.40
C SER A 150 24.01 0.78 -21.65
N PRO A 151 23.10 0.66 -20.67
CA PRO A 151 22.43 -0.62 -20.40
C PRO A 151 20.91 -0.45 -20.56
N LEU A 152 20.32 -1.05 -21.59
CA LEU A 152 19.83 -2.43 -21.67
C LEU A 152 18.52 -2.66 -20.89
N SER A 153 17.48 -2.63 -21.71
CA SER A 153 16.14 -3.17 -21.51
C SER A 153 16.18 -4.65 -21.08
N SER A 154 15.46 -4.99 -20.01
CA SER A 154 15.11 -6.38 -19.70
C SER A 154 13.65 -6.64 -20.08
N ARG A 155 13.53 -7.50 -21.09
CA ARG A 155 12.31 -8.01 -21.72
C ARG A 155 12.21 -9.49 -21.36
N GLY A 156 11.03 -9.94 -20.90
CA GLY A 156 10.66 -11.35 -20.77
C GLY A 156 10.05 -11.68 -19.40
N MET A 157 9.06 -12.56 -19.23
CA MET A 157 8.31 -13.46 -20.11
C MET A 157 6.97 -13.76 -19.41
N PHE A 158 5.85 -13.73 -20.12
CA PHE A 158 4.58 -14.28 -19.64
C PHE A 158 4.56 -15.79 -19.88
N GLY A 159 4.54 -16.58 -18.81
CA GLY A 159 4.28 -18.01 -18.84
C GLY A 159 2.88 -18.31 -18.31
N GLN A 160 1.99 -18.80 -19.17
CA GLN A 160 0.73 -19.42 -18.77
C GLN A 160 1.01 -20.74 -18.06
N GLN A 161 0.50 -20.92 -16.84
CA GLN A 161 0.13 -22.24 -16.34
C GLN A 161 -1.21 -22.16 -15.60
N SER A 162 -2.12 -23.04 -16.03
CA SER A 162 -3.50 -23.17 -15.57
C SER A 162 -3.59 -23.99 -14.29
N PHE A 163 -4.44 -23.57 -13.36
CA PHE A 163 -5.01 -24.45 -12.34
C PHE A 163 -6.50 -24.18 -12.21
N SER A 164 -7.31 -25.21 -12.41
CA SER A 164 -8.75 -25.21 -12.32
C SER A 164 -9.19 -25.58 -10.90
N ALA A 165 -10.01 -24.75 -10.24
CA ALA A 165 -11.23 -25.16 -9.52
C ALA A 165 -11.89 -24.00 -8.74
N MET A 166 -13.08 -23.63 -9.20
CA MET A 166 -14.24 -23.06 -8.48
C MET A 166 -14.11 -21.73 -7.71
N GLY A 167 -14.32 -20.67 -8.50
CA GLY A 167 -14.72 -19.33 -8.08
C GLY A 167 -14.42 -18.41 -9.25
N SER A 168 -15.42 -18.05 -10.06
CA SER A 168 -15.28 -17.29 -11.31
C SER A 168 -14.26 -16.16 -11.20
N ALA A 169 -13.03 -16.40 -11.70
CA ALA A 169 -11.98 -15.41 -11.80
C ALA A 169 -12.33 -14.46 -12.93
N GLU A 170 -13.15 -13.44 -12.63
CA GLU A 170 -13.08 -12.22 -13.42
C GLU A 170 -11.63 -11.72 -13.33
N LYS A 171 -10.87 -11.86 -14.43
CA LYS A 171 -9.68 -11.00 -14.61
C LYS A 171 -10.19 -9.59 -14.37
N CYS A 172 -9.69 -8.94 -13.32
CA CYS A 172 -10.16 -7.63 -12.88
C CYS A 172 -9.66 -6.55 -13.87
N LEU A 173 -10.18 -6.57 -15.10
CA LEU A 173 -9.79 -5.74 -16.23
C LEU A 173 -10.29 -4.32 -16.04
N LEU A 174 -9.41 -3.33 -15.98
CA LEU A 174 -9.76 -1.93 -15.76
C LEU A 174 -10.83 -1.43 -16.73
N ALA A 175 -11.63 -0.47 -16.27
CA ALA A 175 -12.74 0.05 -17.04
C ALA A 175 -12.18 0.80 -18.25
N VAL A 176 -12.81 0.62 -19.41
CA VAL A 176 -12.34 1.21 -20.67
C VAL A 176 -13.36 2.25 -21.12
N PRO A 177 -12.92 3.45 -21.59
CA PRO A 177 -13.85 4.39 -22.18
C PRO A 177 -14.50 3.81 -23.46
N PRO A 178 -15.67 4.29 -23.86
CA PRO A 178 -16.34 3.83 -25.08
C PRO A 178 -15.42 3.91 -26.30
N HIS A 179 -15.63 3.07 -27.32
CA HIS A 179 -14.82 3.14 -28.54
C HIS A 179 -15.67 2.86 -29.78
N GLN A 180 -15.29 3.50 -30.89
CA GLN A 180 -15.77 3.11 -32.21
C GLN A 180 -14.82 2.06 -32.79
N SER A 181 -15.35 1.11 -33.55
CA SER A 181 -14.58 -0.03 -34.08
C SER A 181 -13.37 0.45 -34.90
N ASN A 182 -12.18 -0.08 -34.56
CA ASN A 182 -10.88 0.12 -35.23
C ASN A 182 -10.14 1.45 -34.98
N GLU A 183 -10.51 2.23 -33.96
CA GLU A 183 -9.72 3.40 -33.55
C GLU A 183 -8.69 3.09 -32.45
N SER A 184 -7.52 3.72 -32.51
CA SER A 184 -6.51 3.62 -31.44
C SER A 184 -6.83 4.57 -30.29
N PHE A 185 -6.50 4.18 -29.06
CA PHE A 185 -6.81 4.95 -27.86
C PHE A 185 -6.35 6.41 -27.94
N LEU A 186 -5.08 6.63 -28.31
CA LEU A 186 -4.49 7.96 -28.39
C LEU A 186 -5.01 8.81 -29.55
N LYS A 187 -5.69 8.20 -30.53
CA LYS A 187 -6.37 8.94 -31.58
C LYS A 187 -7.73 9.47 -31.10
N ALA A 188 -8.49 8.64 -30.39
CA ALA A 188 -9.80 9.01 -29.83
C ALA A 188 -9.69 9.90 -28.59
N TYR A 189 -8.72 9.63 -27.71
CA TYR A 189 -8.67 10.16 -26.35
C TYR A 189 -7.37 10.89 -26.02
N GLU A 190 -7.48 11.88 -25.15
CA GLU A 190 -6.39 12.50 -24.42
C GLU A 190 -6.50 12.13 -22.93
N VAL A 191 -5.41 11.68 -22.31
CA VAL A 191 -5.39 11.37 -20.88
C VAL A 191 -4.97 12.61 -20.10
N VAL A 192 -5.84 13.06 -19.21
CA VAL A 192 -5.64 14.27 -18.38
C VAL A 192 -5.56 13.87 -16.91
N LEU A 193 -4.52 14.34 -16.23
CA LEU A 193 -4.39 14.23 -14.77
C LEU A 193 -5.24 15.33 -14.12
N ILE A 194 -6.17 14.93 -13.26
CA ILE A 194 -6.98 15.84 -12.47
C ILE A 194 -6.43 15.88 -11.05
N LEU A 195 -6.09 17.07 -10.57
CA LEU A 195 -5.67 17.32 -9.20
C LEU A 195 -6.78 18.04 -8.43
N TYR A 196 -7.01 17.64 -7.17
CA TYR A 196 -7.95 18.32 -6.30
C TYR A 196 -7.39 19.67 -5.81
N ASP A 197 -8.25 20.70 -5.74
CA ASP A 197 -7.85 22.07 -5.37
C ASP A 197 -7.61 22.23 -3.86
N ARG A 198 -8.17 21.34 -3.03
CA ARG A 198 -8.22 21.56 -1.59
C ARG A 198 -6.91 21.14 -0.93
N ASP A 199 -6.17 22.14 -0.45
CA ASP A 199 -5.06 22.02 0.50
C ASP A 199 -3.81 21.25 0.03
N THR A 200 -3.75 20.76 -1.20
CA THR A 200 -2.57 20.03 -1.69
C THR A 200 -1.39 20.97 -1.93
N PHE A 201 -1.64 22.16 -2.51
CA PHE A 201 -0.61 23.14 -2.86
C PHE A 201 -1.14 24.57 -2.66
N GLY A 202 -0.46 25.39 -1.87
CA GLY A 202 -0.87 26.80 -1.68
C GLY A 202 -1.08 27.55 -3.02
N PRO A 203 -1.82 28.67 -3.07
CA PRO A 203 -2.36 29.24 -4.31
C PRO A 203 -1.33 29.54 -5.42
N ARG A 204 -0.11 29.97 -5.04
CA ARG A 204 1.01 30.24 -5.97
C ARG A 204 1.74 28.98 -6.43
N SER A 205 1.60 27.89 -5.68
CA SER A 205 2.22 26.60 -5.98
C SER A 205 1.46 25.85 -7.07
N ARG A 206 0.14 26.02 -7.18
CA ARG A 206 -0.74 25.31 -8.15
C ARG A 206 -0.30 25.41 -9.61
N ARG A 207 -0.11 26.64 -10.11
CA ARG A 207 0.39 26.87 -11.49
C ARG A 207 1.77 26.23 -11.67
N LYS A 208 2.63 26.38 -10.68
CA LYS A 208 3.97 25.79 -10.69
C LYS A 208 3.93 24.26 -10.78
N VAL A 209 2.98 23.60 -10.11
CA VAL A 209 2.77 22.14 -10.21
C VAL A 209 2.45 21.72 -11.64
N ILE A 210 1.43 22.37 -12.21
CA ILE A 210 0.94 22.09 -13.56
C ILE A 210 2.07 22.31 -14.56
N ASP A 211 2.75 23.45 -14.46
CA ASP A 211 3.84 23.82 -15.35
C ASP A 211 5.04 22.85 -15.20
N ASN A 212 5.37 22.44 -13.98
CA ASN A 212 6.44 21.47 -13.71
C ASN A 212 6.15 20.10 -14.33
N ILE A 213 4.96 19.54 -14.07
CA ILE A 213 4.57 18.22 -14.59
C ILE A 213 4.46 18.29 -16.12
N ARG A 214 3.81 19.33 -16.64
CA ARG A 214 3.62 19.51 -18.09
C ARG A 214 4.95 19.68 -18.82
N SER A 215 5.88 20.48 -18.29
CA SER A 215 7.18 20.69 -18.92
C SER A 215 8.08 19.45 -18.88
N GLN A 216 8.03 18.67 -17.80
CA GLN A 216 8.88 17.48 -17.65
C GLN A 216 8.34 16.26 -18.40
N PHE A 217 7.03 16.06 -18.43
CA PHE A 217 6.41 14.83 -18.93
C PHE A 217 5.53 15.02 -20.17
N ASN A 218 5.26 16.27 -20.58
CA ASN A 218 4.35 16.62 -21.67
C ASN A 218 2.92 16.06 -21.46
N ILE A 219 2.38 16.25 -20.26
CA ILE A 219 1.08 15.71 -19.84
C ILE A 219 0.12 16.85 -19.53
N PRO A 220 -1.14 16.80 -20.00
CA PRO A 220 -2.15 17.77 -19.61
C PRO A 220 -2.60 17.53 -18.16
N VAL A 221 -2.59 18.60 -17.37
CA VAL A 221 -2.96 18.60 -15.96
C VAL A 221 -4.01 19.67 -15.73
N GLU A 222 -5.09 19.33 -15.04
CA GLU A 222 -6.19 20.23 -14.69
C GLU A 222 -6.51 20.16 -13.21
N ILE A 223 -7.05 21.25 -12.69
CA ILE A 223 -7.54 21.32 -11.31
C ILE A 223 -9.06 21.30 -11.35
N LYS A 224 -9.67 20.33 -10.67
CA LYS A 224 -11.13 20.22 -10.52
C LYS A 224 -11.48 19.89 -9.08
N HIS A 225 -12.72 20.20 -8.69
CA HIS A 225 -13.23 19.73 -7.40
C HIS A 225 -13.51 18.23 -7.49
N LEU A 226 -12.85 17.42 -6.66
CA LEU A 226 -13.09 15.99 -6.56
C LEU A 226 -13.99 15.70 -5.36
N PRO A 227 -15.00 14.82 -5.50
CA PRO A 227 -15.83 14.40 -4.36
C PRO A 227 -15.06 13.49 -3.40
N VAL A 228 -14.04 12.78 -3.88
CA VAL A 228 -13.18 11.89 -3.12
C VAL A 228 -11.81 11.78 -3.79
N GLY A 229 -10.76 11.55 -3.01
CA GLY A 229 -9.37 11.51 -3.49
C GLY A 229 -8.77 12.89 -3.75
N ASP A 230 -7.45 12.91 -3.90
CA ASP A 230 -6.64 14.10 -4.17
C ASP A 230 -6.18 14.19 -5.63
N ALA A 231 -6.17 13.06 -6.35
CA ALA A 231 -5.92 13.04 -7.78
C ALA A 231 -6.62 11.85 -8.45
N LEU A 232 -6.96 12.00 -9.73
CA LEU A 232 -7.44 10.93 -10.59
C LEU A 232 -7.09 11.21 -12.06
N TRP A 233 -7.37 10.26 -12.94
CA TRP A 233 -7.18 10.44 -14.38
C TRP A 233 -8.49 10.35 -15.13
N ILE A 234 -8.64 11.20 -16.14
CA ILE A 234 -9.73 11.11 -17.11
C ILE A 234 -9.19 10.83 -18.51
N ALA A 235 -9.99 10.15 -19.33
CA ALA A 235 -9.84 10.13 -20.77
C ALA A 235 -10.86 11.11 -21.38
N ARG A 236 -10.38 12.21 -21.96
CA ARG A 236 -11.19 13.19 -22.68
C ARG A 236 -11.28 12.79 -24.15
N HIS A 237 -12.50 12.61 -24.66
CA HIS A 237 -12.72 12.32 -26.07
C HIS A 237 -12.41 13.58 -26.91
N LYS A 238 -11.54 13.47 -27.91
CA LYS A 238 -11.05 14.66 -28.66
C LYS A 238 -12.12 15.34 -29.52
N GLU A 239 -13.07 14.57 -30.04
CA GLU A 239 -14.16 15.12 -30.89
C GLU A 239 -15.44 15.47 -30.11
N LEU A 240 -15.86 14.62 -29.17
CA LEU A 240 -17.10 14.78 -28.40
C LEU A 240 -16.93 15.62 -27.12
N ASP A 241 -15.68 15.93 -26.74
CA ASP A 241 -15.29 16.60 -25.49
C ASP A 241 -15.86 15.96 -24.23
N THR A 242 -16.27 14.69 -24.31
CA THR A 242 -16.82 13.93 -23.19
C THR A 242 -15.69 13.37 -22.35
N GLU A 243 -15.80 13.49 -21.02
CA GLU A 243 -14.78 13.10 -20.06
C GLU A 243 -15.16 11.81 -19.34
N TYR A 244 -14.30 10.79 -19.44
CA TYR A 244 -14.50 9.48 -18.81
C TYR A 244 -13.47 9.26 -17.71
N VAL A 245 -13.91 8.90 -16.51
CA VAL A 245 -13.02 8.63 -15.37
C VAL A 245 -12.35 7.27 -15.54
N LEU A 246 -11.01 7.27 -15.55
CA LEU A 246 -10.23 6.05 -15.59
C LEU A 246 -10.20 5.42 -14.20
N ASP A 247 -9.96 4.11 -14.15
CA ASP A 247 -10.08 3.29 -12.95
C ASP A 247 -9.00 3.53 -11.86
N PHE A 248 -8.34 4.70 -11.87
CA PHE A 248 -7.21 5.08 -11.02
C PHE A 248 -7.53 6.33 -10.20
N ILE A 249 -7.32 6.25 -8.89
CA ILE A 249 -7.50 7.37 -7.94
C ILE A 249 -6.40 7.36 -6.91
N VAL A 250 -5.98 8.54 -6.47
CA VAL A 250 -4.93 8.75 -5.47
C VAL A 250 -5.51 9.47 -4.27
N GLU A 251 -5.24 8.96 -3.07
CA GLU A 251 -5.32 9.73 -1.82
C GLU A 251 -3.89 10.02 -1.38
N ARG A 252 -3.52 11.30 -1.29
CA ARG A 252 -2.20 11.75 -0.87
C ARG A 252 -2.27 12.11 0.61
N LYS A 253 -1.35 11.55 1.39
CA LYS A 253 -1.19 11.88 2.81
C LYS A 253 0.25 12.26 3.11
N ASN A 254 0.45 13.45 3.68
CA ASN A 254 1.73 13.75 4.30
C ASN A 254 1.92 12.85 5.54
N VAL A 255 3.14 12.41 5.82
CA VAL A 255 3.45 11.56 6.98
C VAL A 255 2.94 12.15 8.31
N ASP A 256 3.06 13.47 8.50
CA ASP A 256 2.58 14.15 9.70
C ASP A 256 1.04 14.10 9.82
N ASP A 257 0.34 14.36 8.71
CA ASP A 257 -1.12 14.28 8.63
C ASP A 257 -1.62 12.85 8.78
N LEU A 258 -0.84 11.86 8.33
CA LEU A 258 -1.15 10.45 8.48
C LEU A 258 -1.13 10.08 9.97
N LEU A 259 -0.08 10.47 10.70
CA LEU A 259 0.00 10.26 12.16
C LEU A 259 -1.17 10.93 12.90
N GLY A 260 -1.55 12.15 12.51
CA GLY A 260 -2.74 12.83 13.03
C GLY A 260 -4.02 12.03 12.75
N SER A 261 -4.21 11.60 11.51
CA SER A 261 -5.42 10.90 11.06
C SER A 261 -5.64 9.51 11.69
N ILE A 262 -4.56 8.85 12.12
CA ILE A 262 -4.62 7.59 12.87
C ILE A 262 -5.22 7.84 14.26
N LYS A 263 -4.92 9.00 14.87
CA LYS A 263 -5.37 9.34 16.23
C LYS A 263 -6.83 9.82 16.27
N ASP A 264 -7.34 10.40 15.19
CA ASP A 264 -8.62 11.13 15.18
C ASP A 264 -9.78 10.47 14.39
N ASN A 265 -9.70 9.16 14.11
CA ASN A 265 -10.72 8.38 13.38
C ASN A 265 -11.02 8.84 11.94
N ARG A 266 -10.50 9.98 11.43
CA ARG A 266 -10.77 10.47 10.06
C ARG A 266 -10.24 9.54 8.98
N TYR A 267 -9.18 8.81 9.29
CA TYR A 267 -8.61 7.80 8.40
C TYR A 267 -9.65 6.77 7.92
N LYS A 268 -10.54 6.32 8.82
CA LYS A 268 -11.55 5.30 8.50
C LYS A 268 -12.58 5.81 7.51
N ASP A 269 -13.06 7.04 7.70
CA ASP A 269 -14.08 7.64 6.83
C ASP A 269 -13.54 7.98 5.44
N GLN A 270 -12.31 8.50 5.36
CA GLN A 270 -11.64 8.77 4.08
C GLN A 270 -11.48 7.48 3.27
N LYS A 271 -10.93 6.44 3.90
CA LYS A 271 -10.77 5.11 3.32
C LYS A 271 -12.10 4.51 2.85
N LEU A 272 -13.15 4.60 3.67
CA LEU A 272 -14.46 4.05 3.32
C LEU A 272 -15.03 4.70 2.06
N ARG A 273 -14.89 6.03 1.94
CA ARG A 273 -15.32 6.76 0.74
C ARG A 273 -14.55 6.33 -0.51
N LEU A 274 -13.23 6.15 -0.40
CA LEU A 274 -12.40 5.64 -1.51
C LEU A 274 -12.83 4.24 -1.93
N LYS A 275 -13.06 3.32 -0.98
CA LYS A 275 -13.54 1.96 -1.31
C LYS A 275 -14.92 1.94 -1.97
N LYS A 276 -15.79 2.90 -1.61
CA LYS A 276 -17.15 2.96 -2.14
C LYS A 276 -17.24 3.71 -3.48
N CYS A 277 -16.25 4.52 -3.86
CA CYS A 277 -16.31 5.38 -5.06
C CYS A 277 -16.47 4.58 -6.38
N GLY A 278 -16.08 3.30 -6.38
CA GLY A 278 -16.32 2.38 -7.50
C GLY A 278 -15.15 2.25 -8.48
N LEU A 279 -14.05 2.97 -8.24
CA LEU A 279 -12.79 2.81 -8.97
C LEU A 279 -11.98 1.65 -8.39
N ARG A 280 -11.22 0.96 -9.25
CA ARG A 280 -10.52 -0.27 -8.84
C ARG A 280 -9.09 -0.09 -8.37
N LYS A 281 -8.34 0.84 -8.95
CA LYS A 281 -6.94 1.11 -8.58
C LYS A 281 -6.90 2.28 -7.61
N LEU A 282 -7.05 1.94 -6.34
CA LEU A 282 -6.93 2.87 -5.22
C LEU A 282 -5.45 2.99 -4.84
N ILE A 283 -4.86 4.16 -5.05
CA ILE A 283 -3.45 4.44 -4.75
C ILE A 283 -3.40 5.29 -3.48
N TYR A 284 -2.65 4.87 -2.48
CA TYR A 284 -2.41 5.64 -1.27
C TYR A 284 -0.97 6.18 -1.30
N LEU A 285 -0.83 7.48 -1.59
CA LEU A 285 0.46 8.14 -1.76
C LEU A 285 0.90 8.78 -0.45
N VAL A 286 1.92 8.20 0.19
CA VAL A 286 2.50 8.69 1.44
C VAL A 286 3.70 9.56 1.14
N GLU A 287 3.58 10.86 1.43
CA GLU A 287 4.61 11.87 1.14
C GLU A 287 5.35 12.29 2.41
N GLY A 288 6.68 12.24 2.36
CA GLY A 288 7.59 12.66 3.43
C GLY A 288 8.48 11.51 3.90
N ASP A 289 9.48 11.85 4.72
CA ASP A 289 10.35 10.85 5.33
C ASP A 289 9.67 10.21 6.53
N VAL A 290 9.37 8.92 6.42
CA VAL A 290 8.74 8.14 7.50
C VAL A 290 9.70 7.94 8.68
N ASN A 291 11.01 8.01 8.46
CA ASN A 291 12.01 7.72 9.49
C ASN A 291 12.26 8.90 10.43
N THR A 292 11.86 10.11 10.05
CA THR A 292 12.11 11.33 10.84
C THR A 292 11.02 11.63 11.84
N VAL A 293 9.87 10.94 11.78
CA VAL A 293 8.71 11.22 12.63
C VAL A 293 8.63 10.32 13.86
N ASP A 294 8.26 10.90 15.01
CA ASP A 294 7.92 10.17 16.22
C ASP A 294 6.62 9.38 15.99
N GLY A 295 6.75 8.06 15.77
CA GLY A 295 5.65 7.19 15.39
C GLY A 295 5.83 6.50 14.03
N SER A 296 7.03 6.53 13.45
CA SER A 296 7.42 5.81 12.23
C SER A 296 6.90 4.37 12.15
N GLU A 297 6.94 3.62 13.25
CA GLU A 297 6.42 2.25 13.33
C GLU A 297 4.89 2.16 13.13
N SER A 298 4.15 3.15 13.61
CA SER A 298 2.70 3.25 13.37
C SER A 298 2.41 3.54 11.90
N VAL A 299 3.21 4.41 11.27
CA VAL A 299 3.11 4.72 9.84
C VAL A 299 3.46 3.51 8.97
N LYS A 300 4.52 2.77 9.29
CA LYS A 300 4.86 1.52 8.58
C LYS A 300 3.75 0.48 8.72
N THR A 301 3.20 0.34 9.93
CA THR A 301 2.10 -0.60 10.21
C THR A 301 0.81 -0.23 9.46
N ILE A 302 0.45 1.06 9.38
CA ILE A 302 -0.73 1.50 8.64
C ILE A 302 -0.52 1.30 7.13
N CYS A 303 0.66 1.65 6.59
CA CYS A 303 0.98 1.42 5.18
C CYS A 303 0.82 -0.06 4.82
N PHE A 304 1.40 -0.94 5.64
CA PHE A 304 1.27 -2.38 5.44
C PHE A 304 -0.18 -2.86 5.52
N THR A 305 -0.96 -2.31 6.46
CA THR A 305 -2.38 -2.64 6.60
C THR A 305 -3.19 -2.20 5.37
N ILE A 306 -2.98 -0.98 4.90
CA ILE A 306 -3.61 -0.41 3.69
C ILE A 306 -3.31 -1.28 2.47
N GLU A 307 -2.04 -1.66 2.31
CA GLU A 307 -1.59 -2.43 1.15
C GLU A 307 -2.14 -3.86 1.19
N VAL A 308 -1.85 -4.60 2.27
CA VAL A 308 -2.08 -6.05 2.34
C VAL A 308 -3.52 -6.38 2.71
N LEU A 309 -4.10 -5.67 3.68
CA LEU A 309 -5.44 -6.00 4.17
C LEU A 309 -6.53 -5.25 3.42
N GLU A 310 -6.23 -4.06 2.89
CA GLU A 310 -7.25 -3.21 2.32
C GLU A 310 -7.24 -3.16 0.79
N GLY A 311 -6.18 -3.66 0.15
CA GLY A 311 -6.07 -3.82 -1.29
C GLY A 311 -5.70 -2.55 -2.06
N PHE A 312 -5.19 -1.52 -1.36
CA PHE A 312 -4.68 -0.31 -1.98
C PHE A 312 -3.25 -0.52 -2.48
N ASP A 313 -2.85 0.26 -3.48
CA ASP A 313 -1.45 0.38 -3.90
C ASP A 313 -0.78 1.50 -3.11
N VAL A 314 0.11 1.16 -2.18
CA VAL A 314 0.79 2.15 -1.33
C VAL A 314 2.07 2.61 -2.01
N GLN A 315 2.13 3.89 -2.36
CA GLN A 315 3.32 4.49 -2.98
C GLN A 315 3.93 5.54 -2.06
N ARG A 316 5.26 5.53 -1.93
CA ARG A 316 5.98 6.49 -1.08
C ARG A 316 6.71 7.51 -1.93
N THR A 317 6.70 8.75 -1.48
CA THR A 317 7.48 9.84 -2.07
C THR A 317 8.19 10.62 -0.96
N THR A 318 9.41 11.08 -1.24
CA THR A 318 10.24 11.78 -0.25
C THR A 318 9.76 13.20 0.03
N GLY A 319 8.96 13.76 -0.87
CA GLY A 319 8.45 15.11 -0.77
C GLY A 319 7.84 15.55 -2.09
N TYR A 320 7.57 16.85 -2.15
CA TYR A 320 6.68 17.38 -3.16
C TYR A 320 7.16 17.20 -4.62
N ALA A 321 8.43 17.48 -4.90
CA ALA A 321 8.99 17.32 -6.25
C ALA A 321 9.02 15.84 -6.71
N ASP A 322 9.15 14.91 -5.76
CA ASP A 322 9.10 13.47 -6.04
C ASP A 322 7.67 13.02 -6.32
N THR A 323 6.69 13.57 -5.60
CA THR A 323 5.26 13.40 -5.88
C THR A 323 4.88 13.89 -7.29
N GLU A 324 5.37 15.06 -7.72
CA GLU A 324 5.15 15.56 -9.09
C GLU A 324 5.67 14.57 -10.14
N LYS A 325 6.90 14.07 -9.96
CA LYS A 325 7.50 13.08 -10.86
C LYS A 325 6.70 11.78 -10.86
N LYS A 326 6.25 11.34 -9.68
CA LYS A 326 5.44 10.13 -9.55
C LYS A 326 4.15 10.24 -10.34
N TYR A 327 3.45 11.38 -10.29
CA TYR A 327 2.27 11.61 -11.13
C TYR A 327 2.59 11.55 -12.62
N GLY A 328 3.72 12.12 -13.06
CA GLY A 328 4.19 12.01 -14.44
C GLY A 328 4.39 10.55 -14.89
N HIS A 329 5.13 9.77 -14.11
CA HIS A 329 5.39 8.36 -14.40
C HIS A 329 4.12 7.48 -14.37
N LEU A 330 3.22 7.73 -13.42
CA LEU A 330 1.92 7.03 -13.35
C LEU A 330 1.10 7.33 -14.60
N THR A 331 1.02 8.59 -15.00
CA THR A 331 0.23 8.98 -16.17
C THR A 331 0.78 8.34 -17.45
N GLY A 332 2.11 8.31 -17.63
CA GLY A 332 2.73 7.59 -18.76
C GLY A 332 2.41 6.09 -18.75
N SER A 333 2.45 5.46 -17.57
CA SER A 333 2.11 4.04 -17.41
C SER A 333 0.63 3.75 -17.71
N ILE A 334 -0.27 4.67 -17.33
CA ILE A 334 -1.71 4.60 -17.62
C ILE A 334 -1.95 4.73 -19.13
N ILE A 335 -1.31 5.69 -19.79
CA ILE A 335 -1.36 5.87 -21.25
C ILE A 335 -0.92 4.59 -21.96
N ASP A 336 0.22 4.02 -21.56
CA ASP A 336 0.75 2.77 -22.11
C ASP A 336 -0.22 1.60 -21.92
N TYR A 337 -0.82 1.49 -20.74
CA TYR A 337 -1.79 0.44 -20.43
C TYR A 337 -3.01 0.53 -21.37
N TYR A 338 -3.66 1.69 -21.46
CA TYR A 338 -4.84 1.83 -22.31
C TYR A 338 -4.48 1.71 -23.79
N SER A 339 -3.34 2.22 -24.24
CA SER A 339 -2.89 2.06 -25.62
C SER A 339 -2.73 0.59 -26.04
N ARG A 340 -2.35 -0.29 -25.11
CA ARG A 340 -2.19 -1.73 -25.37
C ARG A 340 -3.51 -2.52 -25.25
N ASN A 341 -4.42 -2.08 -24.38
CA ASN A 341 -5.63 -2.85 -24.03
C ASN A 341 -6.92 -2.32 -24.68
N PHE A 342 -6.91 -1.16 -25.33
CA PHE A 342 -8.09 -0.52 -25.91
C PHE A 342 -8.64 -1.22 -27.16
N SER A 343 -7.79 -1.90 -27.94
CA SER A 343 -8.20 -2.56 -29.20
C SER A 343 -8.61 -4.03 -29.03
N VAL A 344 -8.47 -4.60 -27.83
CA VAL A 344 -8.90 -5.97 -27.58
C VAL A 344 -10.39 -5.90 -27.27
N GLY A 345 -11.22 -6.21 -28.27
CA GLY A 345 -12.68 -6.27 -28.17
C GLY A 345 -13.14 -7.34 -27.20
N VAL A 346 -12.94 -7.11 -25.90
CA VAL A 346 -13.44 -7.98 -24.86
C VAL A 346 -14.77 -7.40 -24.41
N ASP A 347 -15.85 -8.08 -24.82
CA ASP A 347 -17.23 -7.94 -24.33
C ASP A 347 -17.37 -8.07 -22.79
N THR A 348 -16.26 -8.27 -22.07
CA THR A 348 -16.20 -8.41 -20.61
C THR A 348 -15.54 -7.22 -19.90
N SER A 349 -15.14 -6.16 -20.61
CA SER A 349 -14.56 -4.97 -19.99
C SER A 349 -15.66 -4.02 -19.50
N ARG A 350 -15.61 -3.63 -18.23
CA ARG A 350 -16.51 -2.61 -17.67
C ARG A 350 -16.29 -1.27 -18.39
N LEU A 351 -17.35 -0.50 -18.61
CA LEU A 351 -17.24 0.85 -19.18
C LEU A 351 -16.85 1.86 -18.10
N CYS A 352 -16.01 2.83 -18.47
CA CYS A 352 -15.74 3.98 -17.62
C CYS A 352 -17.01 4.79 -17.37
N LEU A 353 -17.15 5.31 -16.16
CA LEU A 353 -18.15 6.33 -15.86
C LEU A 353 -17.74 7.65 -16.52
N THR A 354 -18.70 8.44 -16.95
CA THR A 354 -18.45 9.86 -17.22
C THR A 354 -18.07 10.58 -15.92
N TYR A 355 -17.40 11.73 -16.03
CA TYR A 355 -17.03 12.53 -14.85
C TYR A 355 -18.26 12.92 -14.01
N ASP A 356 -19.34 13.35 -14.65
CA ASP A 356 -20.59 13.71 -13.97
C ASP A 356 -21.27 12.52 -13.28
N GLU A 357 -21.26 11.35 -13.92
CA GLU A 357 -21.76 10.11 -13.29
C GLU A 357 -20.93 9.70 -12.08
N PHE A 358 -19.61 9.84 -12.16
CA PHE A 358 -18.70 9.59 -11.02
C PHE A 358 -18.99 10.56 -9.86
N VAL A 359 -19.15 11.86 -10.15
CA VAL A 359 -19.50 12.86 -9.14
C VAL A 359 -20.83 12.54 -8.50
N LYS A 360 -21.87 12.30 -9.30
CA LYS A 360 -23.20 11.92 -8.82
C LYS A 360 -23.16 10.68 -7.94
N ARG A 361 -22.44 9.64 -8.37
CA ARG A 361 -22.25 8.41 -7.60
C ARG A 361 -21.62 8.69 -6.24
N CYS A 362 -20.58 9.52 -6.18
CA CYS A 362 -19.94 9.86 -4.91
C CYS A 362 -20.87 10.69 -4.02
N SER A 363 -21.60 11.67 -4.57
CA SER A 363 -22.59 12.43 -3.80
C SER A 363 -23.73 11.56 -3.26
N ASP A 364 -24.17 10.55 -4.03
CA ASP A 364 -25.17 9.59 -3.57
C ASP A 364 -24.64 8.70 -2.43
N LEU A 365 -23.33 8.47 -2.37
CA LEU A 365 -22.66 7.76 -1.26
C LEU A 365 -22.43 8.63 -0.02
N GLU A 366 -22.33 9.95 -0.19
CA GLU A 366 -22.22 10.93 0.91
C GLU A 366 -23.56 11.24 1.57
N LYS A 367 -24.68 10.89 0.92
CA LYS A 367 -26.00 10.91 1.57
C LYS A 367 -25.99 9.86 2.67
N VAL A 368 -25.65 10.30 3.88
CA VAL A 368 -25.76 9.47 5.08
C VAL A 368 -27.20 9.01 5.16
N THR A 369 -27.42 7.72 4.93
CA THR A 369 -28.76 7.16 5.01
C THR A 369 -29.13 7.02 6.49
N MET A 370 -30.42 6.95 6.79
CA MET A 370 -30.88 6.62 8.14
C MET A 370 -30.29 5.28 8.63
N SER A 371 -29.95 4.37 7.71
CA SER A 371 -29.27 3.12 7.98
C SER A 371 -27.80 3.31 8.36
N ASP A 372 -27.08 4.25 7.74
CA ASP A 372 -25.70 4.55 8.10
C ASP A 372 -25.62 5.22 9.48
N ILE A 373 -26.51 6.19 9.77
CA ILE A 373 -26.61 6.80 11.10
C ILE A 373 -26.93 5.72 12.14
N PHE A 374 -27.86 4.82 11.82
CA PHE A 374 -28.25 3.76 12.73
C PHE A 374 -27.10 2.75 12.97
N ALA A 375 -26.31 2.41 11.94
CA ALA A 375 -25.13 1.58 12.10
C ALA A 375 -24.11 2.24 13.03
N LEU A 376 -23.84 3.54 12.86
CA LEU A 376 -22.94 4.30 13.73
C LEU A 376 -23.44 4.35 15.18
N GLN A 377 -24.75 4.48 15.38
CA GLN A 377 -25.37 4.42 16.71
C GLN A 377 -25.22 3.03 17.34
N LEU A 378 -25.43 1.96 16.58
CA LEU A 378 -25.25 0.59 17.06
C LEU A 378 -23.80 0.30 17.45
N MET A 379 -22.82 0.85 16.74
CA MET A 379 -21.40 0.72 17.10
C MET A 379 -21.04 1.38 18.44
N GLN A 380 -21.89 2.26 18.99
CA GLN A 380 -21.69 2.80 20.34
C GLN A 380 -22.10 1.80 21.43
N VAL A 381 -22.79 0.71 21.08
CA VAL A 381 -23.20 -0.34 22.01
C VAL A 381 -22.00 -1.25 22.31
N PRO A 382 -21.70 -1.53 23.59
CA PRO A 382 -20.61 -2.44 23.94
C PRO A 382 -20.73 -3.80 23.23
N GLN A 383 -19.62 -4.27 22.68
CA GLN A 383 -19.48 -5.54 21.95
C GLN A 383 -20.11 -5.60 20.54
N VAL A 384 -20.60 -4.47 20.02
CA VAL A 384 -21.06 -4.36 18.63
C VAL A 384 -19.88 -3.91 17.75
N THR A 385 -19.41 -4.79 16.86
CA THR A 385 -18.40 -4.46 15.85
C THR A 385 -19.03 -3.78 14.65
N ASP A 386 -18.20 -3.26 13.73
CA ASP A 386 -18.66 -2.71 12.46
C ASP A 386 -19.38 -3.77 11.60
N GLU A 387 -18.88 -5.01 11.57
CA GLU A 387 -19.56 -6.09 10.84
C GLU A 387 -20.90 -6.45 11.47
N ALA A 388 -20.98 -6.46 12.80
CA ALA A 388 -22.22 -6.70 13.52
C ALA A 388 -23.25 -5.58 13.26
N ALA A 389 -22.82 -4.31 13.30
CA ALA A 389 -23.70 -3.17 13.03
C ALA A 389 -24.23 -3.18 11.59
N LEU A 390 -23.37 -3.45 10.60
CA LEU A 390 -23.76 -3.58 9.19
C LEU A 390 -24.70 -4.76 8.96
N ALA A 391 -24.48 -5.89 9.64
CA ALA A 391 -25.37 -7.04 9.55
C ALA A 391 -26.76 -6.75 10.13
N VAL A 392 -26.84 -6.02 11.25
CA VAL A 392 -28.11 -5.61 11.84
C VAL A 392 -28.84 -4.63 10.94
N THR A 393 -28.16 -3.61 10.40
CA THR A 393 -28.81 -2.60 9.54
C THR A 393 -29.19 -3.12 8.17
N SER A 394 -28.49 -4.14 7.65
CA SER A 394 -28.91 -4.88 6.45
C SER A 394 -30.28 -5.55 6.63
N LEU A 395 -30.56 -6.08 7.82
CA LEU A 395 -31.84 -6.71 8.16
C LEU A 395 -32.91 -5.69 8.60
N TYR A 396 -32.48 -4.66 9.34
CA TYR A 396 -33.33 -3.64 9.93
C TYR A 396 -32.74 -2.25 9.69
N PRO A 397 -33.03 -1.63 8.54
CA PRO A 397 -32.36 -0.39 8.11
C PRO A 397 -32.60 0.83 9.02
N THR A 398 -33.52 0.75 9.97
CA THR A 398 -33.83 1.84 10.90
C THR A 398 -34.11 1.32 12.31
N LEU A 399 -33.88 2.17 13.31
CA LEU A 399 -34.27 1.91 14.70
C LEU A 399 -35.74 1.48 14.81
N LEU A 400 -36.63 2.15 14.08
CA LEU A 400 -38.06 1.83 14.05
C LEU A 400 -38.33 0.43 13.50
N SER A 401 -37.64 0.01 12.43
CA SER A 401 -37.79 -1.35 11.89
C SER A 401 -37.31 -2.42 12.87
N LEU A 402 -36.24 -2.14 13.63
CA LEU A 402 -35.75 -3.05 14.65
C LEU A 402 -36.69 -3.11 15.86
N ALA A 403 -37.20 -1.96 16.33
CA ALA A 403 -38.16 -1.88 17.42
C ALA A 403 -39.44 -2.67 17.08
N LYS A 404 -39.98 -2.52 15.86
CA LYS A 404 -41.12 -3.32 15.38
C LYS A 404 -40.84 -4.82 15.43
N ALA A 405 -39.64 -5.24 15.05
CA ALA A 405 -39.26 -6.65 15.12
C ALA A 405 -39.23 -7.17 16.57
N TYR A 406 -38.75 -6.36 17.51
CA TYR A 406 -38.85 -6.70 18.94
C TYR A 406 -40.29 -6.73 19.45
N THR A 407 -41.16 -5.82 18.98
CA THR A 407 -42.58 -5.82 19.33
C THR A 407 -43.27 -7.12 18.91
N MET A 408 -42.90 -7.69 17.77
CA MET A 408 -43.46 -8.97 17.30
C MET A 408 -43.09 -10.16 18.20
N LEU A 409 -42.09 -10.00 19.06
CA LEU A 409 -41.63 -10.99 20.03
C LEU A 409 -41.96 -10.58 21.47
N ASP A 410 -42.88 -9.62 21.64
CA ASP A 410 -43.23 -9.11 22.97
C ASP A 410 -43.82 -10.21 23.86
N GLY A 411 -43.45 -10.20 25.14
CA GLY A 411 -43.76 -11.25 26.10
C GLY A 411 -42.76 -12.42 26.15
N ASP A 412 -41.86 -12.58 25.16
CA ASP A 412 -40.73 -13.52 25.22
C ASP A 412 -39.39 -12.78 25.21
N ARG A 413 -38.98 -12.37 26.41
CA ARG A 413 -37.71 -11.66 26.62
C ARG A 413 -36.50 -12.43 26.11
N ARG A 414 -36.50 -13.77 26.21
CA ARG A 414 -35.36 -14.57 25.78
C ARG A 414 -35.26 -14.58 24.25
N ALA A 415 -36.39 -14.74 23.56
CA ALA A 415 -36.44 -14.63 22.11
C ALA A 415 -35.99 -13.25 21.62
N GLN A 416 -36.37 -12.18 22.32
CA GLN A 416 -35.92 -10.82 22.00
C GLN A 416 -34.40 -10.64 22.21
N GLU A 417 -33.84 -11.10 23.34
CA GLU A 417 -32.39 -11.01 23.61
C GLU A 417 -31.55 -11.78 22.58
N GLU A 418 -32.04 -12.91 22.08
CA GLU A 418 -31.33 -13.79 21.13
C GLU A 418 -31.66 -13.50 19.65
N MET A 419 -32.65 -12.66 19.35
CA MET A 419 -33.19 -12.43 18.00
C MET A 419 -32.11 -12.11 16.96
N LEU A 420 -31.20 -11.17 17.27
CA LEU A 420 -30.22 -10.71 16.30
C LEU A 420 -29.10 -11.73 16.09
N LYS A 421 -28.66 -12.38 17.16
CA LYS A 421 -27.69 -13.48 17.10
C LYS A 421 -28.19 -14.63 16.21
N ASN A 422 -29.47 -14.97 16.31
CA ASN A 422 -30.04 -16.06 15.52
C ASN A 422 -30.28 -15.70 14.04
N LYS A 423 -30.14 -14.42 13.68
CA LYS A 423 -30.33 -13.93 12.30
C LYS A 423 -29.03 -13.62 11.57
N SER A 424 -27.90 -13.52 12.27
CA SER A 424 -26.60 -13.26 11.64
C SER A 424 -25.47 -13.82 12.49
N ASP A 425 -24.60 -14.61 11.86
CA ASP A 425 -23.37 -15.14 12.48
C ASP A 425 -22.39 -14.03 12.88
N MET A 426 -22.55 -12.83 12.32
CA MET A 426 -21.73 -11.66 12.65
C MET A 426 -22.17 -10.99 13.96
N VAL A 427 -23.35 -11.31 14.48
CA VAL A 427 -23.87 -10.76 15.74
C VAL A 427 -23.69 -11.77 16.85
N ASN A 428 -22.73 -11.54 17.74
CA ASN A 428 -22.52 -12.40 18.90
C ASN A 428 -23.65 -12.22 19.95
N ALA A 429 -23.71 -13.16 20.91
CA ALA A 429 -24.75 -13.15 21.96
C ALA A 429 -24.72 -11.87 22.83
N GLY A 430 -23.53 -11.35 23.13
CA GLY A 430 -23.35 -10.13 23.92
C GLY A 430 -23.86 -8.90 23.18
N ALA A 431 -23.53 -8.79 21.89
CA ALA A 431 -24.01 -7.74 20.99
C ALA A 431 -25.55 -7.77 20.89
N SER A 432 -26.15 -8.93 20.58
CA SER A 432 -27.61 -9.09 20.47
C SER A 432 -28.33 -8.64 21.75
N LYS A 433 -27.82 -9.07 22.91
CA LYS A 433 -28.39 -8.71 24.21
C LYS A 433 -28.22 -7.23 24.56
N ASN A 434 -27.06 -6.65 24.27
CA ASN A 434 -26.81 -5.23 24.57
C ASN A 434 -27.61 -4.30 23.66
N ILE A 435 -27.79 -4.67 22.39
CA ILE A 435 -28.66 -3.94 21.44
C ILE A 435 -30.12 -3.98 21.93
N PHE A 436 -30.63 -5.16 22.30
CA PHE A 436 -31.96 -5.30 22.89
C PHE A 436 -32.12 -4.42 24.14
N LYS A 437 -31.13 -4.43 25.04
CA LYS A 437 -31.16 -3.60 26.25
C LYS A 437 -31.20 -2.10 25.96
N LEU A 438 -30.47 -1.63 24.97
CA LEU A 438 -30.46 -0.21 24.62
C LEU A 438 -31.78 0.23 23.98
N ILE A 439 -32.39 -0.61 23.16
CA ILE A 439 -33.48 -0.23 22.26
C ILE A 439 -34.86 -0.56 22.83
N TRP A 440 -34.96 -1.61 23.65
CA TRP A 440 -36.24 -2.19 24.06
C TRP A 440 -36.37 -2.45 25.57
N ALA A 441 -35.27 -2.71 26.28
CA ALA A 441 -35.37 -2.85 27.73
C ALA A 441 -35.65 -1.47 28.34
N GLU A 442 -36.87 -1.27 28.84
CA GLU A 442 -37.14 -0.21 29.80
C GLU A 442 -36.12 -0.31 30.95
N GLY A 443 -35.58 0.84 31.35
CA GLY A 443 -34.77 0.97 32.57
C GLY A 443 -35.59 0.70 33.81
#